data_AF-A0A845GRG9-F1
#
_entry.id   AF-A0A845GRG9-F1
#
_cell.length_a   1.000
_cell.length_b   1.000
_cell.length_c   1.000
_cell.angle_alpha   90.00
_cell.angle_beta   90.00
_cell.angle_gamma   90.00
#
_symmetry.space_group_name_H-M   'P 1'
#
loop_
_entity.id
_entity.type
_entity.pdbx_description
1 polymer ?
#
loop_
_entity_poly.entity_id
_entity_poly.type
_entity_poly.pdbx_seq_one_letter_code
_entity_poly.pdbx_strand_id
1 'polypeptide(L)' 'MMKIVLRWCLALLLPAWGCVLAAPVLTAEGALAGRREGGLEVYRGIPFALPPVGRWRWRPPQP' A
#
# COMPACT_ATOMS: atom_id res chain seq x y z
N MET A 1 13.07 38.30 22.03
CA MET A 1 12.71 37.31 23.07
C MET A 1 11.46 36.50 22.72
N MET A 2 10.32 37.12 22.40
CA MET A 2 9.03 36.43 22.12
C MET A 2 9.02 35.52 20.87
N LYS A 3 9.86 35.80 19.86
CA LYS A 3 9.92 35.04 18.59
C LYS A 3 10.65 33.69 18.70
N ILE A 4 11.49 33.54 19.73
CA ILE A 4 12.28 32.31 19.95
C ILE A 4 11.37 31.21 20.51
N VAL A 5 10.56 31.51 21.53
CA VAL A 5 9.62 30.54 22.13
C VAL A 5 8.59 30.04 21.11
N LEU A 6 8.11 30.93 20.22
CA LEU A 6 7.15 30.59 19.17
C LEU A 6 7.71 29.60 18.12
N ARG A 7 9.02 29.68 17.83
CA ARG A 7 9.70 28.80 16.87
C ARG A 7 9.97 27.40 17.44
N TRP A 8 10.11 27.27 18.77
CA TRP A 8 10.23 25.98 19.44
C TRP A 8 8.86 25.29 19.65
N CYS A 9 7.78 26.05 19.86
CA CYS A 9 6.41 25.51 19.88
C CYS A 9 5.97 24.90 18.54
N LEU A 10 6.37 25.50 17.41
CA LEU A 10 5.98 25.01 16.08
C LEU A 10 6.73 23.74 15.67
N ALA A 11 7.93 23.50 16.22
CA ALA A 11 8.72 22.28 15.97
C ALA A 11 8.19 21.04 16.71
N LEU A 12 7.40 21.23 17.78
CA LEU A 12 6.80 20.15 18.58
C LEU A 12 5.46 19.62 18.01
N LEU A 13 4.94 20.23 16.95
CA LEU A 13 3.63 19.91 16.36
C LEU A 13 3.68 19.06 15.08
N LEU A 14 4.85 18.56 14.69
CA LEU A 14 4.96 17.58 13.62
C LEU A 14 4.95 16.17 14.23
N PRO A 15 3.79 15.50 14.40
CA PRO A 15 3.85 14.06 14.43
C PRO A 15 4.37 13.68 13.05
N ALA A 16 5.58 13.15 13.01
CA ALA A 16 6.04 12.37 11.88
C ALA A 16 5.18 11.10 11.85
N TRP A 17 3.92 11.23 11.43
CA TRP A 17 3.14 10.13 10.89
C TRP A 17 3.73 9.80 9.53
N GLY A 18 4.95 9.28 9.55
CA GLY A 18 5.45 8.49 8.44
C GLY A 18 4.54 7.28 8.36
N CYS A 19 3.61 7.27 7.41
CA CYS A 19 3.09 6.01 6.91
C CYS A 19 4.29 5.30 6.29
N VAL A 20 4.91 4.38 7.02
CA VAL A 20 5.83 3.42 6.43
C VAL A 20 4.95 2.56 5.52
N LEU A 21 4.84 2.98 4.26
CA LEU A 21 4.36 2.12 3.20
C LEU A 21 5.44 1.06 3.00
N ALA A 22 5.12 -0.19 3.34
CA ALA A 22 5.99 -1.31 3.00
C ALA A 22 6.28 -1.25 1.50
N ALA A 23 7.55 -1.51 1.13
CA ALA A 23 7.94 -1.50 -0.28
C ALA A 23 7.05 -2.49 -1.05
N PRO A 24 6.44 -2.09 -2.17
CA PRO A 24 5.60 -3.00 -2.94
C PRO A 24 6.43 -4.15 -3.52
N VAL A 25 5.84 -5.33 -3.60
CA VAL A 25 6.48 -6.52 -4.17
C VAL A 25 6.20 -6.56 -5.67
N LEU A 26 7.23 -6.77 -6.48
CA LEU A 26 7.09 -6.90 -7.93
C LEU A 26 6.79 -8.35 -8.32
N THR A 27 5.75 -8.56 -9.13
CA THR A 27 5.43 -9.82 -9.82
C THR A 27 5.64 -9.65 -11.32
N ALA A 28 5.39 -10.70 -12.10
CA ALA A 28 5.45 -10.61 -13.57
C ALA A 28 4.36 -9.69 -14.15
N GLU A 29 3.23 -9.57 -13.45
CA GLU A 29 2.03 -8.83 -13.87
C GLU A 29 1.97 -7.39 -13.29
N GLY A 30 2.77 -7.08 -12.26
CA GLY A 30 2.86 -5.74 -11.71
C GLY A 30 3.30 -5.67 -10.25
N ALA A 31 3.18 -4.48 -9.66
CA ALA A 31 3.53 -4.23 -8.26
C ALA A 31 2.31 -4.50 -7.34
N LEU A 32 2.55 -5.20 -6.23
CA LEU A 32 1.55 -5.52 -5.21
C LEU A 32 1.87 -4.82 -3.89
N ALA A 33 0.85 -4.17 -3.34
CA ALA A 33 0.90 -3.62 -1.99
C ALA A 33 0.26 -4.61 -1.00
N GLY A 34 0.98 -4.91 0.07
CA GLY A 34 0.52 -5.79 1.14
C GLY A 34 0.47 -5.07 2.48
N ARG A 35 0.11 -5.80 3.53
CA ARG A 35 0.16 -5.35 4.92
C ARG A 35 0.90 -6.36 5.77
N ARG A 36 1.67 -5.88 6.75
CA ARG A 36 2.20 -6.75 7.81
C ARG A 36 1.14 -6.97 8.89
N GLU A 37 0.76 -8.21 9.13
CA GLU A 37 -0.24 -8.63 10.13
C GLU A 37 0.29 -9.83 10.90
N GLY A 38 0.36 -9.74 12.24
CA GLY A 38 0.76 -10.89 13.08
C GLY A 38 2.15 -11.46 12.77
N GLY A 39 3.08 -10.63 12.27
CA GLY A 39 4.41 -11.07 11.84
C GLY A 39 4.50 -11.65 10.42
N LEU A 40 3.37 -11.72 9.71
CA LEU A 40 3.29 -12.17 8.31
C LEU A 40 3.12 -10.98 7.38
N GLU A 41 3.61 -11.12 6.14
CA GLU A 41 3.22 -10.24 5.04
C GLU A 41 1.99 -10.81 4.34
N VAL A 42 0.91 -10.03 4.31
CA VAL A 42 -0.38 -10.47 3.81
C VAL A 42 -0.81 -9.62 2.62
N TYR A 43 -1.10 -10.31 1.52
CA TYR A 43 -1.58 -9.73 0.28
C TYR A 43 -2.92 -10.41 -0.07
N ARG A 44 -3.94 -9.62 -0.39
CA ARG A 44 -5.31 -10.11 -0.61
C ARG A 44 -5.89 -9.51 -1.89
N GLY A 45 -6.79 -10.26 -2.54
CA GLY A 45 -7.48 -9.79 -3.75
C GLY A 45 -6.58 -9.64 -4.97
N ILE A 46 -5.45 -10.36 -5.02
CA ILE A 46 -4.53 -10.33 -6.16
C ILE A 46 -5.21 -11.01 -7.36
N PRO A 47 -5.40 -10.31 -8.50
CA PRO A 47 -5.89 -10.95 -9.71
C PRO A 47 -4.80 -11.87 -10.27
N PHE A 48 -5.18 -13.10 -10.61
CA PHE A 48 -4.30 -14.09 -11.24
C PHE A 48 -4.79 -14.49 -12.64
N ALA A 49 -5.94 -13.95 -13.04
CA ALA A 49 -6.56 -14.19 -14.33
C ALA A 49 -7.46 -13.01 -14.70
N LEU A 50 -7.72 -12.85 -16.00
CA LEU A 50 -8.74 -11.94 -16.50
C LEU A 50 -10.12 -12.29 -15.93
N PRO A 51 -10.96 -11.27 -15.60
CA PRO A 51 -12.32 -11.50 -15.15
C PRO A 51 -13.14 -12.33 -16.16
N PRO A 52 -13.82 -13.42 -15.73
CA PRO A 52 -14.54 -14.35 -16.61
C PRO A 52 -15.91 -13.82 -17.05
N VAL A 53 -15.94 -12.58 -17.56
CA VAL A 53 -17.14 -11.85 -17.96
C VAL A 53 -17.17 -11.60 -19.47
N GLY A 54 -18.36 -11.29 -20.01
CA GLY A 54 -18.54 -11.03 -21.44
C GLY A 54 -18.08 -12.19 -22.31
N ARG A 55 -17.18 -11.93 -23.27
CA ARG A 55 -16.63 -12.95 -24.18
C ARG A 55 -15.82 -14.05 -23.48
N TRP A 56 -15.41 -13.84 -22.23
CA TRP A 56 -14.64 -14.79 -21.43
C TRP A 56 -15.53 -15.69 -20.56
N ARG A 57 -16.84 -15.46 -20.54
CA ARG A 57 -17.77 -16.34 -19.83
C ARG A 57 -17.73 -17.74 -20.45
N TRP A 58 -17.69 -18.76 -19.59
CA TRP A 58 -17.64 -20.17 -20.00
C TRP A 58 -16.40 -20.56 -20.82
N ARG A 59 -15.28 -19.83 -20.67
CA ARG A 59 -13.99 -20.16 -21.26
C ARG A 59 -12.95 -20.46 -20.17
N PRO A 60 -11.85 -21.14 -20.51
CA PRO A 60 -10.72 -21.29 -19.59
C PRO A 60 -10.17 -19.92 -19.14
N PRO A 61 -9.67 -19.83 -17.89
CA PRO A 61 -9.08 -18.60 -17.37
C PRO A 61 -7.91 -18.16 -18.25
N GLN A 62 -7.80 -16.85 -18.48
CA GLN A 62 -6.68 -16.23 -19.17
C GLN A 62 -5.82 -15.51 -18.13
N PRO A 63 -4.48 -15.51 -18.23
CA PRO A 63 -3.62 -14.70 -17.36
C PRO A 63 -3.96 -13.20 -17.41
#